data_AF-A0AAW8IEN6-F1
#
_entry.id   AF-A0AAW8IEN6-F1
#
_cell.length_a   1.000
_cell.length_b   1.000
_cell.length_c   1.000
_cell.angle_alpha   90.00
_cell.angle_beta   90.00
_cell.angle_gamma   90.00
#
_symmetry.space_group_name_H-M   'P 1'
#
loop_
_entity.id
_entity.type
_entity.pdbx_description
1 polymer ?
#
loop_
_entity_poly.entity_id
_entity_poly.type
_entity_poly.pdbx_seq_one_letter_code
_entity_poly.pdbx_strand_id
1 'polypeptide(L)' 'MEKKYFKVGLRPVYYEEKDNESFVFVFDWTNGLFKDDFSYYKNIFSGPHMDDTEKMTEQEFNDYLEKLKKVHGIS' A
#
# COMPACT_ATOMS: atom_id res chain seq x y z
N MET A 1 -17.25 -1.02 -2.30
CA MET A 1 -15.98 -1.05 -1.58
C MET A 1 -15.01 -0.24 -2.42
N GLU A 2 -14.54 0.89 -1.92
CA GLU A 2 -13.63 1.77 -2.64
C GLU A 2 -12.21 1.50 -2.15
N LYS A 3 -11.29 1.20 -3.08
CA LYS A 3 -9.88 1.02 -2.78
C LYS A 3 -9.08 2.20 -3.28
N LYS A 4 -8.12 2.66 -2.48
CA LYS A 4 -7.16 3.71 -2.85
C LYS A 4 -5.76 3.15 -2.72
N TYR A 5 -4.96 3.28 -3.77
CA TYR A 5 -3.64 2.64 -3.87
C TYR A 5 -2.53 3.67 -3.71
N PHE A 6 -1.50 3.28 -2.96
CA PHE A 6 -0.39 4.16 -2.60
C PHE A 6 0.93 3.39 -2.59
N LYS A 7 2.00 4.17 -2.73
CA LYS A 7 3.37 3.75 -2.44
C LYS A 7 3.89 4.66 -1.34
N VAL A 8 4.29 4.08 -0.21
CA VAL A 8 4.89 4.81 0.91
C VAL A 8 6.36 4.41 1.00
N GLY A 9 7.25 5.29 0.57
CA GLY A 9 8.65 4.95 0.28
C GLY A 9 8.74 3.90 -0.82
N LEU A 10 9.16 2.68 -0.49
CA LEU A 10 9.18 1.54 -1.42
C LEU A 10 8.06 0.53 -1.15
N ARG A 11 7.17 0.79 -0.19
CA ARG A 11 6.17 -0.19 0.24
C ARG A 11 4.84 0.04 -0.47
N PRO A 12 4.31 -0.96 -1.19
CA PRO A 12 2.93 -0.94 -1.67
C PRO A 12 1.98 -0.92 -0.47
N VAL A 13 1.04 0.02 -0.47
CA VAL A 13 -0.01 0.17 0.53
C VAL A 13 -1.33 0.41 -0.18
N TYR A 14 -2.41 -0.23 0.24
CA TYR A 14 -3.75 0.14 -0.19
C TYR A 14 -4.68 0.37 0.98
N TYR A 15 -5.62 1.27 0.79
CA TYR A 15 -6.60 1.68 1.76
C TYR A 15 -7.98 1.21 1.29
N GLU A 16 -8.78 0.66 2.19
CA GLU A 16 -10.15 0.24 1.91
C GLU A 16 -11.12 0.88 2.90
N GLU A 17 -12.24 1.39 2.38
CA GLU A 17 -13.41 1.77 3.19
C GLU A 17 -14.53 0.74 3.01
N LYS A 18 -14.99 0.20 4.15
CA LYS A 18 -16.08 -0.77 4.20
C LYS A 18 -16.91 -0.54 5.46
N ASP A 19 -18.23 -0.42 5.32
CA ASP A 19 -19.16 -0.39 6.45
C ASP A 19 -18.82 0.67 7.55
N ASN A 20 -18.34 1.85 7.13
CA ASN A 20 -17.81 2.94 7.99
C ASN A 20 -16.50 2.65 8.73
N GLU A 21 -15.84 1.54 8.39
CA GLU A 21 -14.51 1.19 8.86
C GLU A 21 -13.46 1.45 7.78
N SER A 22 -12.29 1.88 8.23
CA SER A 22 -11.14 2.25 7.41
C SER A 22 -10.01 1.27 7.68
N PHE A 23 -9.54 0.60 6.64
CA PHE A 23 -8.47 -0.39 6.72
C PHE A 23 -7.28 0.07 5.89
N VAL A 24 -6.07 -0.18 6.40
CA VAL A 24 -4.81 0.12 5.69
C VAL A 24 -4.04 -1.17 5.57
N PHE A 25 -3.83 -1.62 4.34
CA PHE A 25 -3.18 -2.87 4.04
C PHE A 25 -1.80 -2.62 3.44
N VAL A 26 -0.78 -3.20 4.06
CA VAL A 26 0.63 -2.97 3.74
C VAL A 26 1.27 -4.27 3.28
N PHE A 27 2.05 -4.20 2.19
CA PHE A 27 2.74 -5.37 1.66
C PHE A 27 3.88 -5.83 2.57
N ASP A 28 3.81 -7.10 2.99
CA ASP A 28 4.84 -7.78 3.79
C ASP A 28 5.82 -8.51 2.87
N TRP A 29 7.07 -8.03 2.86
CA TRP A 29 8.17 -8.58 2.07
C TRP A 29 8.52 -10.03 2.40
N THR A 30 8.17 -10.50 3.60
CA THR A 30 8.54 -11.84 4.07
C THR A 30 7.72 -12.94 3.39
N ASN A 31 6.45 -12.67 3.15
CA ASN A 31 5.49 -13.66 2.66
C ASN A 31 4.73 -13.21 1.41
N GLY A 32 4.93 -11.97 0.95
CA GLY A 32 4.25 -11.46 -0.24
C GLY A 32 2.76 -11.18 -0.05
N LEU A 33 2.30 -11.07 1.20
CA LEU A 33 0.90 -10.83 1.52
C LEU A 33 0.69 -9.41 2.05
N PHE A 34 -0.54 -8.95 1.94
CA PHE A 34 -0.96 -7.70 2.58
C PHE A 34 -1.46 -7.97 3.99
N LYS A 35 -1.03 -7.15 4.94
CA LYS A 35 -1.48 -7.17 6.33
C LYS A 35 -2.08 -5.83 6.70
N ASP A 36 -3.12 -5.85 7.54
CA ASP A 36 -3.62 -4.63 8.15
C ASP A 36 -2.52 -4.02 9.02
N ASP A 37 -2.18 -2.76 8.74
CA ASP A 37 -1.27 -1.96 9.54
C ASP A 37 -1.70 -0.48 9.47
N PHE A 38 -2.57 -0.11 10.41
CA PHE A 38 -3.09 1.24 10.55
C PHE A 38 -2.03 2.31 10.87
N SER A 39 -0.78 1.93 11.21
CA SER A 39 0.29 2.91 11.43
C SER A 39 0.60 3.74 10.17
N TYR A 40 0.36 3.15 8.99
CA TYR A 40 0.51 3.80 7.69
C TYR A 40 -0.61 4.79 7.35
N TYR A 41 -1.72 4.80 8.10
CA TYR A 41 -2.82 5.74 7.89
C TYR A 41 -2.33 7.19 7.90
N LYS A 42 -1.44 7.52 8.84
CA LYS A 42 -0.87 8.87 8.93
C LYS A 42 -0.02 9.19 7.71
N ASN A 43 0.79 8.28 7.19
CA ASN A 43 1.58 8.53 5.97
C ASN A 43 0.69 8.92 4.78
N ILE A 44 -0.46 8.27 4.65
CA ILE A 44 -1.41 8.50 3.57
C ILE A 44 -2.15 9.84 3.72
N PHE A 45 -2.57 10.21 4.93
CA PHE A 45 -3.53 11.29 5.14
C PHE A 45 -3.02 12.51 5.93
N SER A 46 -1.95 12.40 6.74
CA SER A 46 -1.59 13.46 7.69
C SER A 46 -0.12 13.45 8.18
N GLY A 47 0.80 12.79 7.48
CA GLY A 47 2.13 12.47 7.98
C GLY A 47 3.18 13.51 7.61
N PRO A 48 4.24 13.68 8.41
CA PRO A 48 5.37 14.59 8.10
C PRO A 48 6.22 14.12 6.90
N HIS A 49 5.94 12.94 6.35
CA HIS A 49 6.64 12.32 5.21
C HIS A 49 5.71 12.14 4.00
N MET A 50 4.74 13.06 3.79
CA MET A 50 3.89 13.02 2.60
C MET A 50 4.72 13.04 1.30
N ASP A 51 5.92 13.64 1.31
CA ASP A 51 6.84 13.67 0.17
C ASP A 51 7.25 12.26 -0.30
N ASP A 52 7.22 11.27 0.61
CA ASP A 52 7.51 9.86 0.28
C ASP A 52 6.24 9.05 -0.05
N THR A 53 5.06 9.68 -0.08
CA THR A 53 3.79 9.01 -0.36
C THR A 53 3.27 9.39 -1.74
N GLU A 54 3.20 8.41 -2.62
CA GLU A 54 2.74 8.55 -4.00
C GLU A 54 1.40 7.85 -4.15
N LYS A 55 0.35 8.57 -4.58
CA LYS A 55 -0.94 7.95 -4.93
C LYS A 55 -0.86 7.37 -6.33
N MET A 56 -1.34 6.15 -6.49
CA MET A 56 -1.27 5.39 -7.74
C MET A 56 -2.68 5.01 -8.21
N THR A 57 -2.82 4.76 -9.51
CA THR A 57 -3.95 3.98 -10.02
C THR A 57 -3.79 2.50 -9.66
N GLU A 58 -4.87 1.73 -9.75
CA GLU A 58 -4.83 0.28 -9.54
C GLU A 58 -3.85 -0.42 -10.51
N GLN A 59 -3.84 -0.01 -11.77
CA GLN A 59 -2.94 -0.59 -12.78
C GLN A 59 -1.48 -0.31 -12.44
N GLU A 60 -1.13 0.93 -12.12
CA GLU A 60 0.24 1.29 -11.73
C GLU A 60 0.68 0.56 -10.45
N PHE A 61 -0.23 0.41 -9.49
CA PHE A 61 0.02 -0.33 -8.26
C PHE A 61 0.31 -1.81 -8.53
N ASN A 62 -0.49 -2.45 -9.37
CA ASN A 62 -0.29 -3.85 -9.74
C ASN A 62 1.02 -4.04 -10.53
N ASP A 63 1.32 -3.16 -11.48
CA ASP A 63 2.57 -3.19 -12.23
C ASP A 63 3.79 -2.99 -11.32
N TYR A 64 3.67 -2.12 -10.31
CA TYR A 64 4.70 -1.91 -9.31
C TYR A 64 4.89 -3.14 -8.41
N LEU A 65 3.79 -3.73 -7.94
CA LEU A 65 3.79 -4.92 -7.12
C LEU A 65 4.45 -6.11 -7.83
N GLU A 66 4.12 -6.34 -9.09
CA GLU A 66 4.70 -7.42 -9.90
C GLU A 66 6.20 -7.23 -10.15
N LYS A 67 6.66 -5.99 -10.34
CA LYS A 67 8.10 -5.68 -10.43
C LYS A 67 8.80 -6.00 -9.11
N LEU A 68 8.21 -5.61 -7.99
CA LEU A 68 8.77 -5.82 -6.66
C LEU A 68 8.84 -7.31 -6.30
N LYS A 69 7.78 -8.07 -6.55
CA LYS A 69 7.75 -9.52 -6.34
C LYS A 69 8.91 -10.22 -7.07
N LYS A 70 9.14 -9.86 -8.33
CA LYS A 70 10.27 -10.38 -9.13
C LYS A 70 11.63 -10.03 -8.52
N VAL A 71 11.83 -8.79 -8.07
CA VAL A 71 13.07 -8.34 -7.44
C VAL A 71 13.33 -9.07 -6.11
N HIS A 72 12.28 -9.33 -5.34
CA HIS A 72 12.37 -9.95 -4.02
C HIS A 72 12.23 -11.49 -4.04
N GLY A 73 12.06 -12.12 -5.21
CA GLY A 73 11.89 -13.57 -5.32
C GLY A 73 10.58 -14.09 -4.71
N ILE A 74 9.58 -13.22 -4.58
CA ILE A 74 8.25 -13.56 -4.05
C ILE A 74 7.41 -14.07 -5.22
N SER A 75 6.91 -15.30 -5.11
CA SER A 75 6.11 -15.99 -6.14
C SER A 75 4.62 -15.83 -5.90
#